data_AF-A0A328TCS1-F1
#
_entry.id   AF-A0A328TCS1-F1
#
_cell.length_a   1.000
_cell.length_b   1.000
_cell.length_c   1.000
_cell.angle_alpha   90.00
_cell.angle_beta   90.00
_cell.angle_gamma   90.00
#
_symmetry.space_group_name_H-M   'P 1'
#
loop_
_entity.id
_entity.type
_entity.pdbx_description
1 polymer ?
#
loop_
_entity_poly.entity_id
_entity_poly.type
_entity_poly.pdbx_seq_one_letter_code
_entity_poly.pdbx_strand_id
1 'polypeptide(L)'
;MTFSNTLAQLGDEDFLRELTEFMLNRIMEANVTQRINTEPHERCDERETYRNGYRDRQYSTRFGMLDLRIPKLREGSSFPSFLKACRLSEKALNAVIQKAWINGVSTRKVDA
;
A
#
# COMPACT_ATOMS: atom_id res chain seq x y z
N MET A 1 19.17 3.81 -2.40
CA MET A 1 18.43 4.70 -3.31
C MET A 1 17.80 5.80 -2.47
N THR A 2 18.17 7.06 -2.67
CA THR A 2 17.54 8.19 -1.98
C THR A 2 16.21 8.53 -2.65
N PHE A 3 15.22 8.97 -1.87
CA PHE A 3 13.89 9.37 -2.34
C PHE A 3 13.93 10.44 -3.45
N SER A 4 14.97 11.29 -3.46
CA SER A 4 15.20 12.28 -4.51
C SER A 4 15.47 11.66 -5.88
N ASN A 5 16.17 10.51 -5.92
CA ASN A 5 16.58 9.88 -7.17
C ASN A 5 15.41 9.16 -7.83
N THR A 6 14.50 8.58 -7.03
CA THR A 6 13.26 8.02 -7.54
C THR A 6 12.39 9.12 -8.14
N LEU A 7 12.21 10.25 -7.43
CA LEU A 7 11.43 11.38 -7.95
C LEU A 7 11.96 11.96 -9.26
N ALA A 8 13.29 11.97 -9.46
CA ALA A 8 13.89 12.46 -10.70
C ALA A 8 13.71 11.50 -11.90
N GLN A 9 13.49 10.21 -11.65
CA GLN A 9 13.25 9.20 -12.69
C GLN A 9 11.77 9.09 -13.07
N LEU A 10 10.89 9.48 -12.16
CA LEU A 10 9.45 9.48 -12.26
C LEU A 10 9.02 10.78 -13.00
N GLY A 11 9.08 10.79 -14.33
CA GLY A 11 8.72 11.95 -15.17
C GLY A 11 7.45 11.80 -16.00
N ASP A 12 6.78 10.64 -15.92
CA ASP A 12 5.72 10.24 -16.84
C ASP A 12 4.29 10.36 -16.27
N GLU A 13 3.30 10.13 -17.12
CA GLU A 13 1.84 10.24 -16.87
C GLU A 13 1.36 9.44 -15.64
N ASP A 14 2.12 8.41 -15.24
CA ASP A 14 1.86 7.52 -14.10
C ASP A 14 2.60 7.91 -12.80
N PHE A 15 3.21 9.10 -12.76
CA PHE A 15 4.01 9.61 -11.63
C PHE A 15 3.37 9.36 -10.25
N LEU A 16 2.11 9.77 -10.09
CA LEU A 16 1.42 9.69 -8.80
C LEU A 16 1.13 8.25 -8.39
N ARG A 17 0.86 7.36 -9.36
CA ARG A 17 0.62 5.94 -9.11
C ARG A 17 1.88 5.29 -8.55
N GLU A 18 2.99 5.44 -9.24
CA GLU A 18 4.27 4.85 -8.83
C GLU A 18 4.82 5.45 -7.54
N LEU A 19 4.70 6.78 -7.36
CA LEU A 19 5.09 7.44 -6.12
C LEU A 19 4.29 6.90 -4.93
N THR A 20 2.96 6.76 -5.09
CA THR A 20 2.11 6.25 -4.00
C THR A 20 2.39 4.79 -3.70
N GLU A 21 2.61 3.95 -4.72
CA GLU A 21 3.04 2.55 -4.52
C GLU A 21 4.35 2.47 -3.74
N PHE A 22 5.37 3.22 -4.16
CA PHE A 22 6.66 3.26 -3.50
C PHE A 22 6.55 3.71 -2.04
N MET A 23 5.83 4.81 -1.79
CA MET A 23 5.64 5.36 -0.45
C MET A 23 4.89 4.39 0.46
N LEU A 24 3.83 3.76 -0.03
CA LEU A 24 3.07 2.78 0.76
C LEU A 24 3.91 1.56 1.11
N ASN A 25 4.68 1.03 0.15
CA ASN A 25 5.61 -0.08 0.40
C ASN A 25 6.64 0.31 1.47
N ARG A 26 7.21 1.52 1.39
CA ARG A 26 8.18 2.00 2.37
C ARG A 26 7.59 2.22 3.77
N ILE A 27 6.38 2.76 3.85
CA ILE A 27 5.66 2.94 5.12
C ILE A 27 5.38 1.56 5.77
N MET A 28 5.00 0.56 4.97
CA MET A 28 4.79 -0.80 5.50
C MET A 28 6.09 -1.41 6.03
N GLU A 29 7.21 -1.23 5.34
CA GLU A 29 8.53 -1.65 5.84
C GLU A 29 8.92 -0.95 7.14
N ALA A 30 8.70 0.37 7.22
CA ALA A 30 9.01 1.16 8.41
C ALA A 30 8.18 0.70 9.62
N ASN A 31 6.88 0.46 9.44
CA ASN A 31 6.00 -0.04 10.50
C ASN A 31 6.46 -1.41 11.03
N VAL A 32 6.92 -2.29 10.15
CA VAL A 32 7.46 -3.62 10.53
C VAL A 32 8.75 -3.47 11.32
N THR A 33 9.61 -2.55 10.88
CA THR A 33 10.90 -2.30 11.52
C THR A 33 10.72 -1.73 12.92
N GLN A 34 9.79 -0.78 13.07
CA GLN A 34 9.39 -0.24 14.37
C GLN A 34 8.78 -1.31 15.28
N ARG A 35 8.06 -2.29 14.72
CA ARG A 35 7.50 -3.39 15.50
C ARG A 35 8.53 -4.42 15.94
N ILE A 36 9.52 -4.73 15.09
CA ILE A 36 10.56 -5.72 15.41
C ILE A 36 11.65 -5.13 16.31
N ASN A 37 11.77 -3.79 16.35
CA ASN A 37 12.88 -3.04 16.94
C ASN A 37 14.24 -3.40 16.32
N THR A 38 14.27 -3.78 15.03
CA THR A 38 15.51 -4.16 14.36
C THR A 38 15.43 -3.95 12.85
N GLU A 39 16.49 -3.41 12.27
CA GLU A 39 16.63 -3.27 10.82
C GLU A 39 16.83 -4.65 10.14
N PRO A 40 16.66 -4.74 8.81
CA PRO A 40 16.97 -5.96 8.07
C PRO A 40 18.42 -6.40 8.30
N HIS A 41 18.61 -7.68 8.67
CA HIS A 41 19.91 -8.33 8.89
C HIS A 41 20.79 -7.78 10.01
N GLU A 42 20.32 -6.80 10.78
CA GLU A 42 21.02 -6.30 11.96
C GLU A 42 21.04 -7.36 13.07
N ARG A 43 22.06 -7.35 13.93
CA ARG A 43 22.11 -8.23 15.11
C ARG A 43 21.71 -7.39 16.33
N CYS A 44 20.63 -7.77 16.98
CA CYS A 44 20.10 -7.09 18.17
C CYS A 44 19.53 -8.14 19.13
N ASP A 45 19.81 -7.97 20.42
CA ASP A 45 19.32 -8.86 21.48
C ASP A 45 17.86 -8.55 21.88
N GLU A 46 17.35 -7.35 21.56
CA GLU A 46 15.98 -6.91 21.84
C GLU A 46 14.97 -7.30 20.74
N ARG A 47 15.38 -8.12 19.78
CA ARG A 47 14.53 -8.53 18.65
C ARG A 47 13.32 -9.34 19.14
N GLU A 48 12.12 -8.86 18.81
CA GLU A 48 10.88 -9.58 19.14
C GLU A 48 10.53 -10.69 18.15
N THR A 49 10.71 -10.48 16.84
CA THR A 49 10.36 -11.48 15.82
C THR A 49 11.17 -11.34 14.53
N TYR A 50 10.93 -12.23 13.57
CA TYR A 50 11.62 -12.27 12.27
C TYR A 50 10.69 -11.93 11.10
N ARG A 51 11.25 -11.32 10.05
CA ARG A 51 10.57 -11.10 8.76
C ARG A 51 10.47 -12.43 8.00
N ASN A 52 9.34 -12.69 7.35
CA ASN A 52 9.04 -13.95 6.65
C ASN A 52 8.57 -13.71 5.20
N GLY A 53 9.33 -12.88 4.47
CA GLY A 53 9.02 -12.50 3.08
C GLY A 53 7.82 -11.55 2.97
N TYR A 54 7.17 -11.58 1.80
CA TYR A 54 6.10 -10.63 1.44
C TYR A 54 4.81 -11.35 1.02
N ARG A 55 3.68 -10.64 1.12
CA ARG A 55 2.40 -10.98 0.49
C ARG A 55 2.12 -9.94 -0.58
N ASP A 56 2.03 -10.39 -1.83
CA ASP A 56 1.60 -9.53 -2.91
C ASP A 56 0.11 -9.25 -2.80
N ARG A 57 -0.26 -8.00 -3.04
CA ARG A 57 -1.63 -7.54 -3.03
C ARG A 57 -1.82 -6.42 -4.01
N GLN A 58 -2.76 -6.63 -4.92
CA GLN A 58 -3.28 -5.60 -5.79
C GLN A 58 -4.27 -4.70 -5.04
N TYR A 59 -4.09 -3.39 -5.15
CA TYR A 59 -4.93 -2.40 -4.49
C TYR A 59 -5.41 -1.32 -5.46
N SER A 60 -6.71 -1.29 -5.73
CA SER A 60 -7.33 -0.34 -6.65
C SER A 60 -7.52 1.01 -5.96
N THR A 61 -6.83 2.03 -6.47
CA THR A 61 -6.91 3.41 -6.02
C THR A 61 -7.42 4.32 -7.12
N ARG A 62 -7.67 5.59 -6.80
CA ARG A 62 -8.02 6.62 -7.79
C ARG A 62 -6.91 6.90 -8.82
N PHE A 63 -5.66 6.56 -8.49
CA PHE A 63 -4.50 6.70 -9.38
C PHE A 63 -4.25 5.44 -10.21
N GLY A 64 -5.13 4.43 -10.13
CA GLY A 64 -4.98 3.14 -10.76
C GLY A 64 -4.69 2.02 -9.77
N MET A 65 -4.28 0.88 -10.32
CA MET A 65 -3.98 -0.34 -9.57
C MET A 65 -2.55 -0.27 -9.05
N LEU A 66 -2.38 -0.43 -7.73
CA LEU A 66 -1.08 -0.44 -7.07
C LEU A 66 -0.69 -1.87 -6.70
N ASP A 67 0.58 -2.22 -6.92
CA ASP A 67 1.14 -3.51 -6.53
C ASP A 67 1.85 -3.38 -5.17
N LEU A 68 1.13 -3.75 -4.11
CA LEU A 68 1.63 -3.65 -2.74
C LEU A 68 2.27 -4.95 -2.28
N ARG A 69 3.46 -4.83 -1.67
CA ARG A 69 4.19 -5.95 -1.05
C ARG A 69 4.10 -5.86 0.46
N ILE A 70 3.06 -6.47 1.03
CA ILE A 70 2.82 -6.42 2.48
C ILE A 70 3.85 -7.34 3.18
N PRO A 71 4.71 -6.84 4.07
CA PRO A 71 5.70 -7.69 4.74
C PRO A 71 5.02 -8.66 5.71
N LYS A 72 5.52 -9.89 5.75
CA LYS A 72 5.07 -10.94 6.67
C LYS A 72 6.00 -11.02 7.87
N LEU A 73 5.42 -11.33 9.03
CA LEU A 73 6.17 -11.69 10.23
C LEU A 73 6.13 -13.20 10.43
N ARG A 74 7.15 -13.73 11.10
CA ARG A 74 7.19 -15.12 11.55
C ARG A 74 6.15 -15.37 12.63
N GLU A 75 6.04 -14.43 13.56
CA GLU A 75 5.05 -14.45 14.65
C GLU A 75 4.29 -13.12 14.70
N GLY A 76 2.98 -13.19 14.91
CA GLY A 76 2.07 -12.05 14.86
C GLY A 76 1.62 -11.66 13.44
N SER A 77 0.85 -10.57 13.36
CA SER A 77 0.26 -10.07 12.11
C SER A 77 0.73 -8.65 11.83
N SER A 78 1.38 -8.42 10.69
CA SER A 78 1.82 -7.09 10.23
C SER A 78 0.87 -6.54 9.15
N PHE A 79 -0.42 -6.46 9.48
CA PHE A 79 -1.37 -5.84 8.57
C PHE A 79 -1.51 -4.34 8.90
N PRO A 80 -1.23 -3.44 7.95
CA PRO A 80 -1.27 -2.01 8.22
C PRO A 80 -2.71 -1.53 8.45
N SER A 81 -2.88 -0.57 9.37
CA SER A 81 -4.19 -0.06 9.79
C SER A 81 -4.96 0.68 8.69
N PHE A 82 -4.26 1.26 7.72
CA PHE A 82 -4.87 1.97 6.59
C PHE A 82 -5.50 1.01 5.56
N LEU A 83 -5.02 -0.24 5.49
CA LEU A 83 -5.66 -1.28 4.69
C LEU A 83 -6.75 -1.96 5.53
N LYS A 84 -7.80 -2.41 4.86
CA LYS A 84 -8.80 -3.32 5.46
C LYS A 84 -8.58 -4.73 4.94
N ALA A 85 -8.75 -5.73 5.80
CA ALA A 85 -8.67 -7.12 5.40
C ALA A 85 -9.68 -7.40 4.26
N CYS A 86 -9.24 -8.15 3.25
CA CYS A 86 -10.04 -8.58 2.08
C CYS A 86 -10.63 -7.46 1.19
N ARG A 87 -10.40 -6.17 1.45
CA ARG A 87 -10.89 -5.08 0.58
C ARG A 87 -9.88 -4.72 -0.49
N LEU A 88 -10.20 -4.89 -1.75
CA LEU A 88 -9.29 -4.60 -2.86
C LEU A 88 -9.29 -3.13 -3.30
N SER A 89 -10.27 -2.33 -2.87
CA SER A 89 -10.41 -0.92 -3.28
C SER A 89 -10.22 0.09 -2.16
N GLU A 90 -9.80 1.29 -2.54
CA GLU A 90 -9.81 2.49 -1.71
C GLU A 90 -11.24 2.88 -1.31
N LYS A 91 -11.41 3.35 -0.07
CA LYS A 91 -12.70 3.89 0.39
C LYS A 91 -13.18 5.06 -0.47
N ALA A 92 -12.25 5.89 -0.96
CA ALA A 92 -12.56 7.04 -1.80
C ALA A 92 -13.22 6.63 -3.12
N LEU A 93 -12.74 5.54 -3.75
CA LEU A 93 -13.34 5.00 -4.97
C LEU A 93 -14.80 4.57 -4.74
N ASN A 94 -15.05 3.82 -3.65
CA ASN A 94 -16.41 3.41 -3.30
C ASN A 94 -17.33 4.59 -3.01
N ALA A 95 -16.81 5.66 -2.41
CA ALA A 95 -17.58 6.87 -2.13
C ALA A 95 -18.00 7.62 -3.42
N VAL A 96 -17.14 7.63 -4.44
CA VAL A 96 -17.48 8.21 -5.75
C VAL A 96 -18.62 7.44 -6.41
N ILE A 97 -18.58 6.10 -6.38
CA ILE A 97 -19.65 5.25 -6.91
C ILE A 97 -20.97 5.51 -6.17
N GLN A 98 -20.93 5.58 -4.84
CA GLN A 98 -22.11 5.91 -4.03
C GLN A 98 -22.68 7.27 -4.39
N LYS A 99 -21.83 8.29 -4.56
CA LYS A 99 -22.26 9.63 -4.95
C LYS A 99 -22.88 9.67 -6.34
N ALA A 100 -22.33 8.92 -7.31
CA ALA A 100 -22.88 8.82 -8.65
C ALA A 100 -24.29 8.21 -8.63
N TRP A 101 -24.50 7.17 -7.83
CA TRP A 101 -25.82 6.56 -7.65
C TRP A 101 -26.84 7.52 -7.03
N ILE A 102 -26.45 8.25 -5.97
CA ILE A 102 -27.30 9.28 -5.33
C ILE A 102 -27.72 10.36 -6.34
N ASN A 103 -26.82 10.72 -7.26
CA ASN A 103 -27.08 11.71 -8.30
C ASN A 103 -27.91 11.16 -9.49
N GLY A 104 -28.36 9.91 -9.45
CA GLY A 104 -29.18 9.30 -10.50
C GLY A 104 -28.40 8.89 -11.74
N VAL A 105 -27.08 8.72 -11.66
CA VAL A 105 -26.28 8.19 -12.77
C VAL A 105 -26.56 6.70 -12.92
N SER A 106 -26.90 6.26 -14.14
CA SER A 106 -27.08 4.84 -14.46
C SER A 106 -25.80 4.04 -14.19
N THR A 107 -25.91 2.84 -13.64
CA THR A 107 -24.75 1.98 -13.33
C THR A 107 -23.88 1.69 -14.55
N ARG A 108 -24.48 1.49 -15.73
CA ARG A 108 -23.72 1.30 -16.99
C ARG A 108 -22.90 2.52 -17.39
N LYS A 109 -23.36 3.72 -17.01
CA LYS A 109 -22.65 4.98 -17.23
C LYS A 109 -21.59 5.23 -16.16
N VAL A 110 -21.65 4.54 -15.02
CA VAL A 110 -20.58 4.55 -14.01
C VAL A 110 -19.45 3.58 -14.40
N ASP A 111 -19.79 2.47 -15.07
CA ASP A 111 -18.83 1.48 -15.56
C ASP A 111 -18.09 1.91 -16.84
N ALA A 112 -18.65 2.85 -17.61
CA ALA A 112 -18.10 3.39 -18.86
C ALA A 112 -17.22 4.62 -18.62
#